data_AF-A0A8J8PT63-F1
#
_entry.id   AF-A0A8J8PT63-F1
#
_cell.length_a   1.000
_cell.length_b   1.000
_cell.length_c   1.000
_cell.angle_alpha   90.00
_cell.angle_beta   90.00
_cell.angle_gamma   90.00
#
_symmetry.space_group_name_H-M   'P 1'
#
loop_
_entity.id
_entity.type
_entity.pdbx_description
1 polymer ?
#
loop_
_entity_poly.entity_id
_entity_poly.type
_entity_poly.pdbx_seq_one_letter_code
_entity_poly.pdbx_strand_id
1 'polypeptide(L)'
;TQYVISHLDNNGKDEVRLLKRFMKGIGVYGAEIKVQGFSGYSAELLVIYFKSFRKVLENASKWRPKTLIEIVKPAKIFNEPLILPDPVDPKRNVTAAVSLKNLATFSLASRQYLKNPSIEFFFPSKINYSRIKGDVLIINLLIHEKITEDIVWGQIKRSMNKIRTVLEINGFKVIDIQAWNNSEKITIAIQLESKEIGKYYLNAGPPYYSESAIDFIEKNENIWIGDDGRLYSIKERKLYNVEEIVKNNIILKPKFSIETHWLSQGENMDENLMRFLRKTPPWLK
;
A
#
# COMPACT_ATOMS: atom_id res chain seq x y z
N THR A 1 -17.94 5.04 23.36
CA THR A 1 -19.41 5.17 23.21
C THR A 1 -20.09 4.55 24.42
N GLN A 2 -21.38 4.84 24.68
CA GLN A 2 -22.12 4.17 25.78
C GLN A 2 -22.08 2.64 25.64
N TYR A 3 -22.17 2.12 24.41
CA TYR A 3 -22.03 0.69 24.13
C TYR A 3 -20.71 0.11 24.63
N VAL A 4 -19.57 0.76 24.34
CA VAL A 4 -18.26 0.27 24.83
C VAL A 4 -18.18 0.32 26.36
N ILE A 5 -18.68 1.40 26.97
CA ILE A 5 -18.63 1.57 28.44
C ILE A 5 -19.43 0.46 29.14
N SER A 6 -20.58 0.07 28.60
CA SER A 6 -21.42 -0.97 29.21
C SER A 6 -20.95 -2.41 28.95
N HIS A 7 -20.03 -2.63 28.00
CA HIS A 7 -19.59 -3.97 27.58
C HIS A 7 -18.10 -4.26 27.85
N LEU A 8 -17.35 -3.29 28.41
CA LEU A 8 -15.92 -3.42 28.63
C LEU A 8 -15.57 -3.17 30.11
N ASP A 9 -15.27 -4.26 30.84
CA ASP A 9 -14.76 -4.20 32.20
C ASP A 9 -13.28 -3.76 32.25
N ASN A 10 -12.70 -3.68 33.45
CA ASN A 10 -11.31 -3.24 33.59
C ASN A 10 -10.32 -4.20 32.92
N ASN A 11 -10.55 -5.51 32.98
CA ASN A 11 -9.71 -6.50 32.29
C ASN A 11 -9.81 -6.33 30.78
N GLY A 12 -11.01 -6.12 30.24
CA GLY A 12 -11.22 -5.83 28.81
C GLY A 12 -10.50 -4.58 28.33
N LYS A 13 -10.32 -3.56 29.18
CA LYS A 13 -9.52 -2.36 28.84
C LYS A 13 -8.05 -2.71 28.63
N ASP A 14 -7.49 -3.63 29.41
CA ASP A 14 -6.10 -4.06 29.27
C ASP A 14 -5.91 -4.92 28.01
N GLU A 15 -6.86 -5.80 27.71
CA GLU A 15 -6.90 -6.56 26.46
C GLU A 15 -6.95 -5.62 25.23
N VAL A 16 -7.73 -4.54 25.30
CA VAL A 16 -7.78 -3.50 24.26
C VAL A 16 -6.44 -2.77 24.14
N ARG A 17 -5.79 -2.41 25.25
CA ARG A 17 -4.47 -1.75 25.22
C ARG A 17 -3.43 -2.65 24.57
N LEU A 18 -3.44 -3.94 24.90
CA LEU A 18 -2.55 -4.94 24.33
C LEU A 18 -2.78 -5.09 22.83
N LEU A 19 -4.03 -5.20 22.39
CA LEU A 19 -4.39 -5.27 20.96
C LEU A 19 -3.97 -4.00 20.20
N LYS A 20 -4.24 -2.82 20.76
CA LYS A 20 -3.82 -1.53 20.17
C LYS A 20 -2.29 -1.46 20.06
N ARG A 21 -1.55 -1.92 21.07
CA ARG A 21 -0.08 -1.95 21.05
C ARG A 21 0.44 -2.93 19.99
N PHE A 22 -0.14 -4.11 19.87
CA PHE A 22 0.18 -5.08 18.82
C PHE A 22 -0.05 -4.48 17.43
N MET A 23 -1.23 -3.90 17.17
CA MET A 23 -1.56 -3.24 15.90
C MET A 23 -0.59 -2.11 15.56
N LYS A 24 -0.15 -1.32 16.56
CA LYS A 24 0.88 -0.29 16.37
C LYS A 24 2.23 -0.91 16.01
N GLY A 25 2.66 -1.95 16.72
CA GLY A 25 3.96 -2.60 16.47
C GLY A 25 4.06 -3.24 15.09
N ILE A 26 2.96 -3.78 14.56
CA ILE A 26 2.92 -4.33 13.20
C ILE A 26 2.52 -3.30 12.12
N GLY A 27 2.22 -2.05 12.50
CA GLY A 27 1.97 -0.94 11.57
C GLY A 27 0.57 -0.89 10.95
N VAL A 28 -0.46 -1.45 11.60
CA VAL A 28 -1.85 -1.46 11.09
C VAL A 28 -2.84 -0.66 11.96
N TYR A 29 -2.35 0.10 12.94
CA TYR A 29 -3.20 0.94 13.80
C TYR A 29 -3.36 2.34 13.22
N GLY A 30 -4.61 2.80 13.06
CA GLY A 30 -4.97 4.09 12.47
C GLY A 30 -5.95 3.93 11.31
N ALA A 31 -7.07 4.64 11.32
CA ALA A 31 -8.11 4.56 10.29
C ALA A 31 -8.06 5.72 9.28
N GLU A 32 -7.15 6.66 9.48
CA GLU A 32 -6.84 7.76 8.56
C GLU A 32 -6.38 7.25 7.19
N ILE A 33 -6.51 8.10 6.17
CA ILE A 33 -6.23 7.72 4.77
C ILE A 33 -4.77 7.29 4.60
N LYS A 34 -3.85 7.81 5.41
CA LYS A 34 -2.44 7.40 5.42
C LYS A 34 -2.29 5.90 5.72
N VAL A 35 -2.84 5.44 6.84
CA VAL A 35 -2.65 4.07 7.35
C VAL A 35 -3.64 3.08 6.74
N GLN A 36 -4.92 3.44 6.61
CA GLN A 36 -6.00 2.52 6.16
C GLN A 36 -6.06 1.23 6.98
N GLY A 37 -5.95 1.36 8.30
CA GLY A 37 -5.90 0.27 9.26
C GLY A 37 -7.05 0.29 10.25
N PHE A 38 -6.80 -0.27 11.44
CA PHE A 38 -7.79 -0.48 12.49
C PHE A 38 -7.91 0.78 13.36
N SER A 39 -9.14 1.27 13.54
CA SER A 39 -9.44 2.35 14.48
C SER A 39 -9.40 1.87 15.94
N GLY A 40 -9.25 2.80 16.88
CA GLY A 40 -9.36 2.47 18.30
C GLY A 40 -10.71 1.82 18.67
N TYR A 41 -11.79 2.29 18.03
CA TYR A 41 -13.13 1.72 18.20
C TYR A 41 -13.23 0.29 17.63
N SER A 42 -12.63 0.02 16.47
CA SER A 42 -12.59 -1.35 15.93
C SER A 42 -11.86 -2.32 16.88
N ALA A 43 -10.76 -1.88 17.51
CA ALA A 43 -10.04 -2.69 18.49
C ALA A 43 -10.91 -2.98 19.73
N GLU A 44 -11.67 -2.00 20.21
CA GLU A 44 -12.62 -2.18 21.31
C GLU A 44 -13.71 -3.20 20.97
N LEU A 45 -14.35 -3.08 19.80
CA LEU A 45 -15.38 -4.01 19.36
C LEU A 45 -14.85 -5.43 19.14
N LEU A 46 -13.64 -5.57 18.60
CA LEU A 46 -13.00 -6.88 18.44
C LEU A 46 -12.80 -7.57 19.80
N VAL A 47 -12.33 -6.84 20.82
CA VAL A 47 -12.18 -7.40 22.17
C VAL A 47 -13.53 -7.67 22.82
N ILE A 48 -14.53 -6.81 22.66
CA ILE A 48 -15.89 -7.05 23.17
C ILE A 48 -16.47 -8.35 22.60
N TYR A 49 -16.29 -8.58 21.29
CA TYR A 49 -16.80 -9.74 20.59
C TYR A 49 -16.02 -11.03 20.95
N PHE A 50 -14.69 -11.01 20.81
CA PHE A 50 -13.84 -12.19 21.02
C PHE A 50 -13.35 -12.38 22.46
N LYS A 51 -13.65 -11.44 23.37
CA LYS A 51 -13.37 -11.46 24.82
C LYS A 51 -11.92 -11.24 25.26
N SER A 52 -10.92 -11.46 24.41
CA SER A 52 -9.51 -11.23 24.76
C SER A 52 -8.65 -10.99 23.52
N PHE A 53 -7.50 -10.35 23.69
CA PHE A 53 -6.45 -10.19 22.68
C PHE A 53 -6.10 -11.53 22.04
N ARG A 54 -5.87 -12.57 22.84
CA ARG A 54 -5.50 -13.90 22.32
C ARG A 54 -6.57 -14.47 21.40
N LYS A 55 -7.85 -14.43 21.81
CA LYS A 55 -8.96 -14.92 20.99
C LYS A 55 -9.17 -14.09 19.71
N VAL A 56 -8.88 -12.77 19.75
CA VAL A 56 -8.86 -11.94 18.54
C VAL A 56 -7.83 -12.48 17.56
N LEU A 57 -6.58 -12.74 18.00
CA LEU A 57 -5.53 -13.25 17.12
C LEU A 57 -5.83 -14.66 16.60
N GLU A 58 -6.36 -15.55 17.44
CA GLU A 58 -6.73 -16.93 17.05
C GLU A 58 -7.74 -16.92 15.90
N ASN A 59 -8.75 -16.06 15.97
CA ASN A 59 -9.72 -15.87 14.89
C ASN A 59 -9.09 -15.16 13.68
N ALA A 60 -8.34 -14.09 13.91
CA ALA A 60 -7.73 -13.28 12.85
C ALA A 60 -6.70 -14.03 12.00
N SER A 61 -6.01 -15.02 12.59
CA SER A 61 -5.06 -15.89 11.87
C SER A 61 -5.69 -16.68 10.72
N LYS A 62 -7.03 -16.79 10.71
CA LYS A 62 -7.84 -17.53 9.74
C LYS A 62 -8.60 -16.63 8.77
N TRP A 63 -8.64 -15.32 8.99
CA TRP A 63 -9.40 -14.39 8.16
C TRP A 63 -8.95 -14.43 6.70
N ARG A 64 -9.93 -14.36 5.80
CA ARG A 64 -9.75 -14.26 4.34
C ARG A 64 -10.71 -13.20 3.80
N PRO A 65 -10.32 -12.39 2.81
CA PRO A 65 -11.27 -11.46 2.21
C PRO A 65 -12.37 -12.23 1.46
N LYS A 66 -13.66 -11.95 1.66
CA LYS A 66 -14.24 -11.05 2.68
C LYS A 66 -14.55 -11.83 3.97
N THR A 67 -14.26 -11.24 5.13
CA THR A 67 -14.62 -11.80 6.45
C THR A 67 -15.69 -10.93 7.11
N LEU A 68 -16.77 -11.55 7.61
CA LEU A 68 -17.80 -10.90 8.42
C LEU A 68 -17.63 -11.28 9.89
N ILE A 69 -17.55 -10.26 10.75
CA ILE A 69 -17.61 -10.39 12.21
C ILE A 69 -18.97 -9.86 12.63
N GLU A 70 -19.95 -10.76 12.74
CA GLU A 70 -21.34 -10.40 12.98
C GLU A 70 -21.58 -10.12 14.48
N ILE A 71 -21.19 -8.92 14.93
CA ILE A 71 -21.58 -8.38 16.25
C ILE A 71 -23.06 -7.94 16.26
N VAL A 72 -23.55 -7.48 15.11
CA VAL A 72 -24.95 -7.18 14.82
C VAL A 72 -25.20 -7.53 13.35
N LYS A 73 -26.44 -7.91 13.02
CA LYS A 73 -26.82 -8.19 11.63
C LYS A 73 -26.64 -6.93 10.77
N PRO A 74 -25.89 -6.98 9.66
CA PRO A 74 -25.69 -5.82 8.79
C PRO A 74 -27.01 -5.39 8.14
N ALA A 75 -27.27 -4.09 8.08
CA ALA A 75 -28.45 -3.52 7.42
C ALA A 75 -28.24 -3.26 5.92
N LYS A 76 -27.04 -3.56 5.37
CA LYS A 76 -26.72 -3.49 3.94
C LYS A 76 -25.55 -4.40 3.59
N ILE A 77 -25.31 -4.58 2.30
CA ILE A 77 -24.14 -5.32 1.79
C ILE A 77 -22.91 -4.41 1.84
N PHE A 78 -21.81 -4.96 2.36
CA PHE A 78 -20.52 -4.29 2.45
C PHE A 78 -19.51 -4.93 1.49
N ASN A 79 -18.60 -4.11 0.94
CA ASN A 79 -17.63 -4.55 -0.06
C ASN A 79 -16.19 -4.56 0.43
N GLU A 80 -15.95 -4.08 1.63
CA GLU A 80 -14.63 -4.03 2.23
C GLU A 80 -14.14 -5.43 2.63
N PRO A 81 -12.81 -5.65 2.71
CA PRO A 81 -12.24 -6.96 2.95
C PRO A 81 -12.56 -7.51 4.35
N LEU A 82 -12.81 -6.62 5.32
CA LEU A 82 -13.26 -6.95 6.67
C LEU A 82 -14.54 -6.17 6.98
N ILE A 83 -15.56 -6.89 7.42
CA ILE A 83 -16.89 -6.34 7.73
C ILE A 83 -17.14 -6.53 9.21
N LEU A 84 -17.20 -5.42 9.93
CA LEU A 84 -17.57 -5.34 11.35
C LEU A 84 -18.69 -4.30 11.46
N PRO A 85 -19.96 -4.71 11.35
CA PRO A 85 -21.09 -3.79 11.45
C PRO A 85 -21.09 -3.06 12.80
N ASP A 86 -21.39 -1.75 12.81
CA ASP A 86 -21.43 -0.97 14.05
C ASP A 86 -22.66 -1.38 14.87
N PRO A 87 -22.51 -1.83 16.13
CA PRO A 87 -23.65 -2.21 16.97
C PRO A 87 -24.64 -1.06 17.23
N VAL A 88 -24.21 0.19 17.05
CA VAL A 88 -25.07 1.39 17.19
C VAL A 88 -25.70 1.82 15.87
N ASP A 89 -25.07 1.51 14.73
CA ASP A 89 -25.57 1.80 13.39
C ASP A 89 -25.24 0.65 12.41
N PRO A 90 -26.13 -0.34 12.25
CA PRO A 90 -25.88 -1.49 11.37
C PRO A 90 -25.69 -1.16 9.88
N LYS A 91 -25.90 0.09 9.44
CA LYS A 91 -25.59 0.57 8.08
C LYS A 91 -24.12 0.99 7.92
N ARG A 92 -23.36 1.05 9.01
CA ARG A 92 -21.94 1.43 9.06
C ARG A 92 -21.06 0.19 9.28
N ASN A 93 -19.98 0.10 8.50
CA ASN A 93 -18.89 -0.84 8.74
C ASN A 93 -17.77 -0.12 9.50
N VAL A 94 -17.48 -0.55 10.72
CA VAL A 94 -16.45 0.05 11.59
C VAL A 94 -15.05 -0.15 11.01
N THR A 95 -14.85 -1.20 10.23
CA THR A 95 -13.58 -1.52 9.55
C THR A 95 -13.55 -1.06 8.09
N ALA A 96 -14.40 -0.10 7.69
CA ALA A 96 -14.45 0.40 6.31
C ALA A 96 -13.11 0.96 5.79
N ALA A 97 -12.29 1.50 6.69
CA ALA A 97 -10.96 2.02 6.34
C ALA A 97 -9.88 0.93 6.19
N VAL A 98 -10.13 -0.30 6.65
CA VAL A 98 -9.13 -1.39 6.66
C VAL A 98 -8.88 -1.87 5.23
N SER A 99 -7.69 -1.58 4.70
CA SER A 99 -7.25 -2.07 3.39
C SER A 99 -7.01 -3.58 3.39
N LEU A 100 -7.04 -4.20 2.20
CA LEU A 100 -6.67 -5.62 2.05
C LEU A 100 -5.24 -5.89 2.52
N LYS A 101 -4.31 -4.95 2.26
CA LYS A 101 -2.92 -5.03 2.75
C LYS A 101 -2.90 -5.14 4.28
N ASN A 102 -3.62 -4.28 4.99
CA ASN A 102 -3.62 -4.31 6.46
C ASN A 102 -4.38 -5.49 7.05
N LEU A 103 -5.45 -5.96 6.40
CA LEU A 103 -6.10 -7.22 6.77
C LEU A 103 -5.11 -8.39 6.67
N ALA A 104 -4.41 -8.51 5.54
CA ALA A 104 -3.44 -9.57 5.30
C ALA A 104 -2.26 -9.50 6.28
N THR A 105 -1.71 -8.30 6.52
CA THR A 105 -0.65 -8.06 7.51
C THR A 105 -1.10 -8.47 8.91
N PHE A 106 -2.30 -8.05 9.35
CA PHE A 106 -2.82 -8.40 10.67
C PHE A 106 -3.06 -9.90 10.80
N SER A 107 -3.63 -10.54 9.79
CA SER A 107 -3.87 -11.99 9.78
C SER A 107 -2.56 -12.79 9.85
N LEU A 108 -1.56 -12.43 9.02
CA LEU A 108 -0.27 -13.09 9.00
C LEU A 108 0.50 -12.88 10.31
N ALA A 109 0.53 -11.64 10.82
CA ALA A 109 1.18 -11.34 12.10
C ALA A 109 0.51 -12.08 13.26
N SER A 110 -0.82 -12.19 13.27
CA SER A 110 -1.56 -13.00 14.25
C SER A 110 -1.11 -14.45 14.22
N ARG A 111 -1.01 -15.05 13.02
CA ARG A 111 -0.55 -16.43 12.85
C ARG A 111 0.89 -16.62 13.33
N GLN A 112 1.80 -15.69 13.00
CA GLN A 112 3.19 -15.77 13.42
C GLN A 112 3.36 -15.58 14.93
N TYR A 113 2.65 -14.61 15.52
CA TYR A 113 2.68 -14.38 16.95
C TYR A 113 2.16 -15.59 17.74
N LEU A 114 1.08 -16.23 17.29
CA LEU A 114 0.55 -17.43 17.95
C LEU A 114 1.51 -18.62 17.89
N LYS A 115 2.32 -18.71 16.83
CA LYS A 115 3.33 -19.76 16.67
C LYS A 115 4.59 -19.48 17.50
N ASN A 116 5.08 -18.24 17.47
CA ASN A 116 6.30 -17.83 18.16
C ASN A 116 6.13 -16.42 18.76
N PRO A 117 5.53 -16.30 19.96
CA PRO A 117 5.29 -15.02 20.60
C PRO A 117 6.60 -14.25 20.84
N SER A 118 6.61 -12.95 20.52
CA SER A 118 7.78 -12.10 20.74
C SER A 118 7.38 -10.65 21.03
N ILE A 119 8.24 -9.95 21.77
CA ILE A 119 8.07 -8.52 22.07
C ILE A 119 8.19 -7.65 20.80
N GLU A 120 8.86 -8.14 19.75
CA GLU A 120 9.04 -7.47 18.46
C GLU A 120 7.72 -7.14 17.74
N PHE A 121 6.65 -7.90 18.00
CA PHE A 121 5.31 -7.60 17.44
C PHE A 121 4.69 -6.35 18.07
N PHE A 122 5.14 -5.98 19.27
CA PHE A 122 4.65 -4.82 20.01
C PHE A 122 5.63 -3.65 19.94
N PHE A 123 6.94 -3.95 19.98
CA PHE A 123 8.03 -2.99 20.00
C PHE A 123 9.09 -3.44 18.99
N PRO A 124 8.86 -3.20 17.69
CA PRO A 124 9.79 -3.61 16.66
C PRO A 124 11.14 -2.91 16.84
N SER A 125 12.21 -3.68 16.75
CA SER A 125 13.58 -3.17 16.76
C SER A 125 13.83 -2.23 15.58
N LYS A 126 14.75 -1.26 15.77
CA LYS A 126 15.23 -0.41 14.69
C LYS A 126 15.78 -1.26 13.55
N ILE A 127 15.54 -0.81 12.33
CA ILE A 127 16.02 -1.50 11.14
C ILE A 127 17.45 -1.06 10.86
N ASN A 128 18.35 -2.03 10.68
CA ASN A 128 19.70 -1.78 10.20
C ASN A 128 19.72 -1.62 8.68
N TYR A 129 20.78 -1.00 8.17
CA TYR A 129 21.00 -0.79 6.75
C TYR A 129 20.74 -2.05 5.91
N SER A 130 19.93 -1.89 4.87
CA SER A 130 19.72 -2.92 3.85
C SER A 130 20.32 -2.45 2.53
N ARG A 131 21.13 -3.31 1.90
CA ARG A 131 21.69 -3.06 0.56
C ARG A 131 20.57 -2.68 -0.42
N ILE A 132 20.76 -1.59 -1.14
CA ILE A 132 19.81 -1.15 -2.18
C ILE A 132 19.87 -2.17 -3.33
N LYS A 133 18.69 -2.65 -3.76
CA LYS A 133 18.51 -3.55 -4.91
C LYS A 133 17.66 -2.83 -5.96
N GLY A 134 18.07 -2.88 -7.22
CA GLY A 134 17.46 -2.08 -8.28
C GLY A 134 17.75 -0.59 -8.11
N ASP A 135 17.07 0.24 -8.89
CA ASP A 135 17.18 1.70 -8.82
C ASP A 135 16.07 2.29 -7.97
N VAL A 136 16.41 3.26 -7.11
CA VAL A 136 15.45 3.92 -6.22
C VAL A 136 15.46 5.42 -6.45
N LEU A 137 14.33 5.95 -6.92
CA LEU A 137 14.10 7.38 -7.03
C LEU A 137 13.41 7.89 -5.77
N ILE A 138 14.00 8.89 -5.13
CA ILE A 138 13.44 9.59 -3.99
C ILE A 138 12.87 10.93 -4.47
N ILE A 139 11.63 11.19 -4.09
CA ILE A 139 10.94 12.46 -4.33
C ILE A 139 10.56 13.07 -2.99
N ASN A 140 11.06 14.27 -2.72
CA ASN A 140 10.71 15.05 -1.55
C ASN A 140 9.74 16.16 -1.97
N LEU A 141 8.59 16.19 -1.31
CA LEU A 141 7.53 17.18 -1.54
C LEU A 141 7.42 18.08 -0.32
N LEU A 142 7.65 19.38 -0.52
CA LEU A 142 7.45 20.41 0.49
C LEU A 142 6.15 21.14 0.17
N ILE A 143 5.18 21.07 1.08
CA ILE A 143 3.85 21.69 0.91
C ILE A 143 3.87 23.06 1.59
N HIS A 144 3.55 24.12 0.84
CA HIS A 144 3.63 25.51 1.30
C HIS A 144 2.32 26.04 1.90
N GLU A 145 1.32 25.19 2.02
CA GLU A 145 -0.03 25.55 2.47
C GLU A 145 -0.52 24.63 3.57
N LYS A 146 -1.28 25.19 4.52
CA LYS A 146 -1.87 24.41 5.61
C LYS A 146 -3.12 23.68 5.11
N ILE A 147 -2.99 22.39 4.84
CA ILE A 147 -4.09 21.50 4.41
C ILE A 147 -4.19 20.31 5.37
N THR A 148 -5.41 19.83 5.59
CA THR A 148 -5.66 18.60 6.36
C THR A 148 -4.91 17.42 5.77
N GLU A 149 -4.22 16.65 6.62
CA GLU A 149 -3.41 15.51 6.21
C GLU A 149 -4.18 14.51 5.33
N ASP A 150 -5.43 14.20 5.65
CA ASP A 150 -6.24 13.25 4.87
C ASP A 150 -6.44 13.68 3.41
N ILE A 151 -6.63 14.98 3.15
CA ILE A 151 -6.77 15.50 1.78
C ILE A 151 -5.46 15.30 1.03
N VAL A 152 -4.33 15.64 1.66
CA VAL A 152 -2.99 15.49 1.09
C VAL A 152 -2.71 14.02 0.82
N TRP A 153 -2.92 13.13 1.78
CA TRP A 153 -2.70 11.69 1.62
C TRP A 153 -3.58 11.06 0.54
N GLY A 154 -4.82 11.51 0.40
CA GLY A 154 -5.70 11.10 -0.70
C GLY A 154 -5.18 11.55 -2.07
N GLN A 155 -4.50 12.69 -2.16
CA GLN A 155 -3.85 13.17 -3.40
C GLN A 155 -2.52 12.45 -3.67
N ILE A 156 -1.71 12.20 -2.64
CA ILE A 156 -0.45 11.43 -2.74
C ILE A 156 -0.73 10.00 -3.21
N LYS A 157 -1.74 9.31 -2.65
CA LYS A 157 -2.11 7.96 -3.09
C LYS A 157 -2.58 7.92 -4.55
N ARG A 158 -3.36 8.91 -4.98
CA ARG A 158 -3.76 9.05 -6.39
C ARG A 158 -2.56 9.28 -7.30
N SER A 159 -1.64 10.15 -6.89
CA SER A 159 -0.39 10.43 -7.63
C SER A 159 0.46 9.17 -7.76
N MET A 160 0.70 8.44 -6.66
CA MET A 160 1.47 7.18 -6.69
C MET A 160 0.87 6.15 -7.64
N ASN A 161 -0.46 5.96 -7.61
CA ASN A 161 -1.12 5.04 -8.53
C ASN A 161 -0.97 5.48 -9.98
N LYS A 162 -1.16 6.77 -10.28
CA LYS A 162 -0.99 7.30 -11.64
C LYS A 162 0.45 7.15 -12.12
N ILE A 163 1.43 7.51 -11.29
CA ILE A 163 2.86 7.38 -11.58
C ILE A 163 3.21 5.93 -11.89
N ARG A 164 2.77 4.98 -11.05
CA ARG A 164 2.96 3.54 -11.29
C ARG A 164 2.42 3.14 -12.67
N THR A 165 1.16 3.47 -12.95
CA THR A 165 0.52 3.14 -14.23
C THR A 165 1.25 3.74 -15.42
N VAL A 166 1.66 5.01 -15.35
CA VAL A 166 2.36 5.67 -16.47
C VAL A 166 3.76 5.08 -16.66
N LEU A 167 4.49 4.77 -15.59
CA LEU A 167 5.79 4.09 -15.68
C LEU A 167 5.66 2.70 -16.33
N GLU A 168 4.69 1.90 -15.89
CA GLU A 168 4.43 0.56 -16.42
C GLU A 168 4.02 0.59 -17.89
N ILE A 169 3.14 1.52 -18.30
CA ILE A 169 2.76 1.72 -19.72
C ILE A 169 3.97 2.10 -20.57
N ASN A 170 4.91 2.89 -20.02
CA ASN A 170 6.14 3.26 -20.70
C ASN A 170 7.25 2.19 -20.59
N GLY A 171 6.93 1.00 -20.07
CA GLY A 171 7.80 -0.18 -20.07
C GLY A 171 8.71 -0.33 -18.85
N PHE A 172 8.66 0.60 -17.89
CA PHE A 172 9.41 0.45 -16.65
C PHE A 172 8.75 -0.60 -15.75
N LYS A 173 9.58 -1.44 -15.13
CA LYS A 173 9.11 -2.41 -14.14
C LYS A 173 9.20 -1.81 -12.74
N VAL A 174 8.05 -1.44 -12.18
CA VAL A 174 7.94 -0.83 -10.85
C VAL A 174 7.85 -1.90 -9.78
N ILE A 175 8.93 -2.09 -9.02
CA ILE A 175 9.00 -3.05 -7.91
C ILE A 175 8.11 -2.60 -6.75
N ASP A 176 8.23 -1.34 -6.31
CA ASP A 176 7.47 -0.81 -5.18
C ASP A 176 7.35 0.71 -5.24
N ILE A 177 6.29 1.24 -4.64
CA ILE A 177 6.08 2.68 -4.45
C ILE A 177 5.44 2.92 -3.10
N GLN A 178 6.06 3.75 -2.27
CA GLN A 178 5.55 4.09 -0.94
C GLN A 178 5.79 5.56 -0.64
N ALA A 179 5.00 6.10 0.29
CA ALA A 179 5.14 7.47 0.75
C ALA A 179 5.01 7.55 2.28
N TRP A 180 5.78 8.45 2.89
CA TRP A 180 5.75 8.73 4.33
C TRP A 180 6.01 10.22 4.58
N ASN A 181 5.65 10.70 5.77
CA ASN A 181 6.05 12.03 6.24
C ASN A 181 7.43 11.91 6.90
N ASN A 182 8.33 12.84 6.58
CA ASN A 182 9.59 13.05 7.27
C ASN A 182 9.66 14.52 7.71
N SER A 183 9.47 14.78 9.01
CA SER A 183 9.39 16.11 9.61
C SER A 183 8.36 17.02 8.90
N GLU A 184 8.80 17.86 7.98
CA GLU A 184 8.01 18.87 7.26
C GLU A 184 7.75 18.52 5.79
N LYS A 185 8.33 17.42 5.29
CA LYS A 185 8.20 17.00 3.89
C LYS A 185 7.54 15.63 3.76
N ILE A 186 6.90 15.41 2.62
CA ILE A 186 6.41 14.09 2.21
C ILE A 186 7.45 13.47 1.29
N THR A 187 7.96 12.30 1.66
CA THR A 187 8.88 11.54 0.83
C THR A 187 8.11 10.45 0.12
N ILE A 188 8.24 10.38 -1.21
CA ILE A 188 7.81 9.26 -2.05
C ILE A 188 9.06 8.53 -2.51
N ALA A 189 9.12 7.22 -2.32
CA ALA A 189 10.17 6.37 -2.86
C ALA A 189 9.59 5.43 -3.92
N ILE A 190 10.25 5.39 -5.08
CA ILE A 190 9.90 4.52 -6.20
C ILE A 190 11.09 3.59 -6.45
N GLN A 191 10.86 2.29 -6.38
CA GLN A 191 11.87 1.28 -6.67
C GLN A 191 11.57 0.64 -8.02
N LEU A 192 12.55 0.64 -8.91
CA LEU A 192 12.50 0.08 -10.26
C LEU A 192 13.46 -1.09 -10.40
N GLU A 193 13.18 -2.00 -11.33
CA GLU A 193 14.16 -3.01 -11.75
C GLU A 193 15.40 -2.34 -12.34
N SER A 194 15.19 -1.35 -13.21
CA SER A 194 16.22 -0.45 -13.74
C SER A 194 15.60 0.91 -14.07
N LYS A 195 16.36 1.99 -13.85
CA LYS A 195 16.03 3.35 -14.32
C LYS A 195 16.34 3.55 -15.80
N GLU A 196 17.19 2.70 -16.36
CA GLU A 196 17.56 2.72 -17.77
C GLU A 196 16.65 1.77 -18.56
N ILE A 197 16.12 2.27 -19.67
CA ILE A 197 15.27 1.50 -20.58
C ILE A 197 15.68 1.76 -22.02
N GLY A 198 15.59 0.72 -22.85
CA GLY A 198 15.84 0.84 -24.28
C GLY A 198 14.87 1.83 -24.94
N LYS A 199 15.40 2.65 -25.84
CA LYS A 199 14.65 3.64 -26.63
C LYS A 199 13.56 3.01 -27.50
N TYR A 200 13.83 1.81 -28.01
CA TYR A 200 12.92 1.06 -28.88
C TYR A 200 12.34 -0.14 -28.15
N TYR A 201 11.11 -0.53 -28.51
CA TYR A 201 10.44 -1.71 -27.96
C TYR A 201 9.65 -2.47 -29.02
N LEU A 202 9.46 -3.77 -28.75
CA LEU A 202 8.65 -4.65 -29.57
C LEU A 202 7.17 -4.35 -29.34
N ASN A 203 6.46 -3.94 -30.39
CA ASN A 203 5.03 -3.72 -30.39
C ASN A 203 4.33 -4.94 -31.01
N ALA A 204 3.73 -5.78 -30.17
CA ALA A 204 3.03 -6.98 -30.60
C ALA A 204 1.66 -6.64 -31.21
N GLY A 205 1.45 -7.05 -32.46
CA GLY A 205 0.21 -6.90 -33.20
C GLY A 205 -0.69 -8.12 -33.15
N PRO A 206 -1.76 -8.14 -33.98
CA PRO A 206 -2.65 -9.28 -34.10
C PRO A 206 -2.01 -10.43 -34.91
N PRO A 207 -2.59 -11.65 -34.88
CA PRO A 207 -2.28 -12.71 -35.84
C PRO A 207 -2.48 -12.26 -37.29
N TYR A 208 -1.72 -12.84 -38.23
CA TYR A 208 -1.73 -12.45 -39.65
C TYR A 208 -3.11 -12.53 -40.33
N TYR A 209 -3.99 -13.42 -39.84
CA TYR A 209 -5.33 -13.66 -40.37
C TYR A 209 -6.43 -12.77 -39.76
N SER A 210 -6.09 -11.91 -38.81
CA SER A 210 -7.04 -10.98 -38.19
C SER A 210 -7.44 -9.87 -39.15
N GLU A 211 -8.71 -9.45 -39.16
CA GLU A 211 -9.17 -8.29 -39.95
C GLU A 211 -8.39 -7.01 -39.60
N SER A 212 -7.96 -6.88 -38.34
CA SER A 212 -7.15 -5.75 -37.86
C SER A 212 -5.68 -5.78 -38.30
N ALA A 213 -5.25 -6.79 -39.08
CA ALA A 213 -3.89 -6.89 -39.58
C ALA A 213 -3.54 -5.74 -40.54
N ILE A 214 -4.46 -5.36 -41.44
CA ILE A 214 -4.25 -4.27 -42.40
C ILE A 214 -4.08 -2.93 -41.68
N ASP A 215 -4.99 -2.64 -40.74
CA ASP A 215 -4.91 -1.49 -39.85
C ASP A 215 -3.58 -1.40 -39.09
N PHE A 216 -3.05 -2.54 -38.63
CA PHE A 216 -1.76 -2.58 -37.97
C PHE A 216 -0.63 -2.25 -38.95
N ILE A 217 -0.69 -2.77 -40.18
CA ILE A 217 0.32 -2.52 -41.20
C ILE A 217 0.37 -1.02 -41.57
N GLU A 218 -0.78 -0.38 -41.74
CA GLU A 218 -0.87 1.03 -42.11
C GLU A 218 -0.38 1.98 -41.02
N LYS A 219 -0.55 1.62 -39.74
CA LYS A 219 -0.24 2.48 -38.58
C LYS A 219 1.20 2.33 -38.05
N ASN A 220 2.01 1.45 -38.64
CA ASN A 220 3.31 1.09 -38.10
C ASN A 220 4.39 1.03 -39.19
N GLU A 221 5.66 1.11 -38.77
CA GLU A 221 6.83 0.93 -39.62
C GLU A 221 7.68 -0.24 -39.07
N ASN A 222 8.64 -0.73 -39.86
CA ASN A 222 9.52 -1.86 -39.50
C ASN A 222 8.73 -3.09 -39.04
N ILE A 223 7.88 -3.61 -39.93
CA ILE A 223 6.92 -4.68 -39.65
C ILE A 223 7.44 -6.03 -40.12
N TRP A 224 7.20 -7.08 -39.34
CA TRP A 224 7.45 -8.47 -39.75
C TRP A 224 6.42 -9.42 -39.13
N ILE A 225 6.38 -10.65 -39.64
CA ILE A 225 5.61 -11.75 -39.05
C ILE A 225 6.57 -12.58 -38.19
N GLY A 226 6.23 -12.82 -36.93
CA GLY A 226 7.00 -13.69 -36.05
C GLY A 226 6.69 -15.17 -36.26
N ASP A 227 7.51 -16.04 -35.66
CA ASP A 227 7.35 -17.51 -35.76
C ASP A 227 6.01 -18.02 -35.19
N ASP A 228 5.31 -17.21 -34.39
CA ASP A 228 3.99 -17.48 -33.85
C ASP A 228 2.84 -17.02 -34.77
N GLY A 229 3.16 -16.52 -35.96
CA GLY A 229 2.20 -16.02 -36.94
C GLY A 229 1.60 -14.65 -36.59
N ARG A 230 2.17 -13.90 -35.64
CA ARG A 230 1.71 -12.54 -35.33
C ARG A 230 2.50 -11.48 -36.06
N LEU A 231 1.83 -10.36 -36.34
CA LEU A 231 2.49 -9.14 -36.79
C LEU A 231 3.22 -8.48 -35.63
N TYR A 232 4.40 -7.95 -35.90
CA TYR A 232 5.20 -7.18 -34.97
C TYR A 232 5.68 -5.89 -35.62
N SER A 233 5.92 -4.86 -34.82
CA SER A 233 6.62 -3.66 -35.26
C SER A 233 7.61 -3.17 -34.20
N ILE A 234 8.57 -2.33 -34.60
CA ILE A 234 9.44 -1.61 -33.67
C ILE A 234 8.86 -0.22 -33.44
N LYS A 235 8.67 0.16 -32.16
CA LYS A 235 8.25 1.51 -31.78
C LYS A 235 9.28 2.21 -30.93
N GLU A 236 9.38 3.52 -31.13
CA GLU A 236 10.14 4.43 -30.28
C GLU A 236 9.30 4.84 -29.05
N ARG A 237 9.92 4.84 -27.87
CA ARG A 237 9.27 5.31 -26.64
C ARG A 237 9.18 6.83 -26.64
N LYS A 238 7.99 7.35 -26.36
CA LYS A 238 7.75 8.80 -26.23
C LYS A 238 8.32 9.38 -24.94
N LEU A 239 8.26 8.62 -23.85
CA LEU A 239 8.79 9.01 -22.54
C LEU A 239 9.72 7.91 -22.03
N TYR A 240 10.98 8.29 -21.76
CA TYR A 240 12.01 7.37 -21.27
C TYR A 240 12.79 7.93 -20.07
N ASN A 241 12.49 9.17 -19.64
CA ASN A 241 13.05 9.76 -18.43
C ASN A 241 12.08 9.57 -17.26
N VAL A 242 12.48 8.77 -16.26
CA VAL A 242 11.66 8.47 -15.08
C VAL A 242 11.33 9.73 -14.28
N GLU A 243 12.29 10.64 -14.10
CA GLU A 243 12.09 11.85 -13.28
C GLU A 243 11.04 12.78 -13.92
N GLU A 244 11.08 12.93 -15.24
CA GLU A 244 10.11 13.70 -16.00
C GLU A 244 8.71 13.08 -15.90
N ILE A 245 8.61 11.76 -16.10
CA ILE A 245 7.34 11.03 -15.95
C ILE A 245 6.76 11.27 -14.55
N VAL A 246 7.59 11.18 -13.52
CA VAL A 246 7.16 11.36 -12.13
C VAL A 246 6.70 12.79 -11.87
N LYS A 247 7.52 13.79 -12.21
CA LYS A 247 7.20 15.22 -11.99
C LYS A 247 5.90 15.63 -12.66
N ASN A 248 5.66 15.18 -13.89
CA ASN A 248 4.44 15.51 -14.66
C ASN A 248 3.17 14.80 -14.14
N ASN A 249 3.30 13.82 -13.24
CA ASN A 249 2.18 13.02 -12.76
C ASN A 249 1.91 13.15 -11.26
N ILE A 250 2.58 14.06 -10.57
CA ILE A 250 2.23 14.45 -9.20
C ILE A 250 1.03 15.41 -9.26
N ILE A 251 -0.09 14.99 -8.69
CA ILE A 251 -1.35 15.74 -8.69
C ILE A 251 -1.61 16.20 -7.26
N LEU A 252 -1.20 17.43 -6.96
CA LEU A 252 -1.50 18.10 -5.71
C LEU A 252 -2.23 19.42 -5.99
N LYS A 253 -3.29 19.70 -5.22
CA LYS A 253 -3.97 20.99 -5.20
C LYS A 253 -3.19 22.11 -4.48
N PRO A 254 -2.57 21.90 -3.30
CA PRO A 254 -1.77 22.96 -2.68
C PRO A 254 -0.58 23.34 -3.53
N LYS A 255 -0.01 24.53 -3.31
CA LYS A 255 1.35 24.85 -3.76
C LYS A 255 2.38 23.95 -3.08
N PHE A 256 3.31 23.44 -3.87
CA PHE A 256 4.38 22.56 -3.40
C PHE A 256 5.66 22.72 -4.22
N SER A 257 6.79 22.37 -3.59
CA SER A 257 8.08 22.17 -4.27
C SER A 257 8.40 20.70 -4.40
N ILE A 258 9.14 20.33 -5.45
CA ILE A 258 9.62 18.97 -5.68
C ILE A 258 11.15 18.98 -5.72
N GLU A 259 11.77 18.09 -4.95
CA GLU A 259 13.18 17.71 -5.10
C GLU A 259 13.26 16.22 -5.40
N THR A 260 14.09 15.83 -6.37
CA THR A 260 14.28 14.44 -6.77
C THR A 260 15.75 14.06 -6.79
N HIS A 261 16.08 12.85 -6.34
CA HIS A 261 17.41 12.27 -6.52
C HIS A 261 17.34 10.74 -6.56
N TRP A 262 18.32 10.12 -7.22
CA TRP A 262 18.51 8.68 -7.18
C TRP A 262 19.33 8.30 -5.96
N LEU A 263 18.83 7.34 -5.18
CA LEU A 263 19.48 6.88 -3.96
C LEU A 263 20.79 6.17 -4.30
N SER A 264 21.88 6.59 -3.65
CA SER A 264 23.20 5.98 -3.82
C SER A 264 23.56 5.06 -2.66
N GLN A 265 24.41 4.06 -2.90
CA GLN A 265 24.88 3.17 -1.82
C GLN A 265 25.66 3.98 -0.77
N GLY A 266 25.40 3.72 0.50
CA GLY A 266 26.06 4.42 1.62
C GLY A 266 25.49 5.80 1.95
N GLU A 267 24.44 6.24 1.25
CA GLU A 267 23.71 7.45 1.61
C GLU A 267 23.04 7.31 2.99
N ASN A 268 22.90 8.42 3.72
CA ASN A 268 22.24 8.42 5.02
C ASN A 268 20.72 8.18 4.83
N MET A 269 20.21 7.11 5.44
CA MET A 269 18.82 6.68 5.26
C MET A 269 18.03 6.90 6.54
N ASP A 270 16.86 7.54 6.41
CA ASP A 270 15.89 7.57 7.50
C ASP A 270 15.29 6.17 7.75
N GLU A 271 14.65 5.99 8.90
CA GLU A 271 14.10 4.69 9.28
C GLU A 271 13.05 4.18 8.28
N ASN A 272 12.21 5.07 7.72
CA ASN A 272 11.16 4.69 6.78
C ASN A 272 11.74 4.22 5.44
N LEU A 273 12.81 4.87 4.97
CA LEU A 273 13.55 4.45 3.78
C LEU A 273 14.19 3.08 4.00
N MET A 274 14.79 2.84 5.18
CA MET A 274 15.31 1.52 5.53
C MET A 274 14.19 0.46 5.58
N ARG A 275 12.98 0.80 6.07
CA ARG A 275 11.81 -0.11 6.03
C ARG A 275 11.41 -0.43 4.59
N PHE A 276 11.37 0.58 3.72
CA PHE A 276 11.02 0.45 2.31
C PHE A 276 11.98 -0.48 1.55
N LEU A 277 13.28 -0.36 1.81
CA LEU A 277 14.32 -1.18 1.19
C LEU A 277 14.36 -2.60 1.75
N ARG A 278 14.28 -2.77 3.08
CA ARG A 278 14.29 -4.09 3.72
C ARG A 278 13.07 -4.92 3.35
N LYS A 279 11.90 -4.28 3.24
CA LYS A 279 10.54 -4.85 3.00
C LYS A 279 10.04 -5.84 4.05
N THR A 280 10.91 -6.71 4.54
CA THR A 280 10.63 -7.71 5.57
C THR A 280 10.42 -7.02 6.91
N PRO A 281 9.21 -7.13 7.52
CA PRO A 281 8.94 -6.53 8.82
C PRO A 281 9.82 -7.12 9.93
N PRO A 282 10.21 -6.37 10.97
CA PRO A 282 11.05 -6.87 12.07
C PRO A 282 10.47 -8.08 12.83
N TRP A 283 9.14 -8.18 12.89
CA TRP A 283 8.41 -9.27 13.53
C TRP A 283 8.29 -10.54 12.68
N LEU A 284 8.63 -10.48 11.39
CA LEU A 284 8.61 -11.63 10.49
C LEU A 284 10.03 -12.20 10.38
N LYS A 285 10.34 -13.19 11.23
CA LYS A 285 11.61 -13.92 11.25
C LYS A 285 11.40 -15.37 10.84
#